data_AF-A0A919U9L5-F1
#
_entry.id   AF-A0A919U9L5-F1
#
_cell.length_a   1.000
_cell.length_b   1.000
_cell.length_c   1.000
_cell.angle_alpha   90.00
_cell.angle_beta   90.00
_cell.angle_gamma   90.00
#
_symmetry.space_group_name_H-M   'P 1'
#
loop_
_entity.id
_entity.type
_entity.pdbx_description
1 polymer ?
#
loop_
_entity_poly.entity_id
_entity_poly.type
_entity_poly.pdbx_seq_one_letter_code
_entity_poly.pdbx_strand_id
1 'polypeptide(L)'
;MSGRYRGTVLEDFTDAAVARLVDADRVDFWRTSESAPDDIVDRLAERIAASPPAEVRRYDTPADLDSARVDLLLGVDTDRALDHLTRLAQASAVVNDMCGARGVWVPADGPAERRYVSQPRTIVTARKADPRLAAFVDAGTVFEDPRGLGCALPLTVPLLVGDALLPAAVRGGGHPFVMSSCSECDADEDLRGDYGWRLRRFDEQRAESCPGYAPDEAPEPLRLRLAPAGERRWDDVGRLGGRPEWSRAHPHWPGCCGRPMWFVGQVRTGEFGGVAGSIYGFRCECGYAAQPRRSPEQQTTQQQTTQRRITQRRITSTTAQRRDRTCWSWVTPGR
;
A
#
# COMPACT_ATOMS: atom_id res chain seq x y z
N MET A 1 12.47 -22.11 -8.07
CA MET A 1 11.42 -22.38 -7.06
C MET A 1 11.43 -21.21 -6.09
N SER A 2 10.58 -20.22 -6.32
CA SER A 2 10.27 -19.21 -5.31
C SER A 2 9.30 -19.85 -4.31
N GLY A 3 9.78 -20.06 -3.08
CA GLY A 3 8.97 -20.62 -2.02
C GLY A 3 7.97 -19.58 -1.51
N ARG A 4 6.81 -19.46 -2.17
CA ARG A 4 5.67 -18.72 -1.63
C ARG A 4 5.36 -19.29 -0.25
N TYR A 5 5.55 -18.51 0.81
CA TYR A 5 5.13 -18.85 2.16
C TYR A 5 3.59 -18.81 2.22
N ARG A 6 2.97 -19.92 1.82
CA ARG A 6 1.50 -20.05 1.72
C ARG A 6 0.90 -20.26 3.10
N GLY A 7 0.61 -19.16 3.80
CA GLY A 7 -0.39 -19.13 4.87
C GLY A 7 -0.05 -19.86 6.16
N THR A 8 1.21 -20.20 6.41
CA THR A 8 1.68 -20.48 7.78
C THR A 8 1.84 -19.15 8.52
N VAL A 9 0.89 -18.85 9.42
CA VAL A 9 1.11 -17.92 10.53
C VAL A 9 2.34 -18.38 11.30
N LEU A 10 3.22 -17.47 11.73
CA LEU A 10 4.34 -17.88 12.58
C LEU A 10 3.84 -18.29 13.97
N GLU A 11 4.02 -19.57 14.29
CA GLU A 11 3.75 -20.17 15.60
C GLU A 11 4.71 -19.66 16.70
N ASP A 12 5.80 -18.97 16.32
CA ASP A 12 6.62 -18.15 17.23
C ASP A 12 7.44 -17.09 16.45
N PHE A 13 7.37 -15.83 16.88
CA PHE A 13 8.22 -14.72 16.38
C PHE A 13 9.63 -14.72 17.00
N THR A 14 10.26 -15.90 17.09
CA THR A 14 11.68 -16.00 17.45
C THR A 14 12.56 -15.25 16.44
N ASP A 15 13.68 -14.71 16.91
CA ASP A 15 14.65 -14.00 16.06
C ASP A 15 15.12 -14.86 14.86
N ALA A 16 15.24 -16.18 15.04
CA ALA A 16 15.55 -17.13 13.97
C ALA A 16 14.39 -17.34 12.98
N ALA A 17 13.13 -17.18 13.38
CA ALA A 17 11.97 -17.14 12.47
C ALA A 17 11.91 -15.81 11.72
N VAL A 18 12.08 -14.68 12.41
CA VAL A 18 12.10 -13.34 11.80
C VAL A 18 13.23 -13.22 10.77
N ALA A 19 14.46 -13.65 11.09
CA ALA A 19 15.57 -13.71 10.14
C ALA A 19 15.22 -14.49 8.86
N ARG A 20 14.63 -15.69 9.02
CA ARG A 20 14.24 -16.54 7.89
C ARG A 20 13.13 -15.92 7.03
N LEU A 21 12.20 -15.15 7.61
CA LEU A 21 11.20 -14.40 6.83
C LEU A 21 11.85 -13.26 6.05
N VAL A 22 12.74 -12.47 6.68
CA VAL A 22 13.43 -11.33 6.04
C VAL A 22 14.27 -11.77 4.82
N ASP A 23 14.90 -12.95 4.89
CA ASP A 23 15.64 -13.55 3.77
C ASP A 23 14.73 -14.22 2.71
N ALA A 24 13.47 -14.54 3.03
CA ALA A 24 12.59 -15.33 2.15
C ALA A 24 11.64 -14.48 1.29
N ASP A 25 10.88 -13.55 1.88
CA ASP A 25 9.94 -12.69 1.16
C ASP A 25 9.72 -11.37 1.92
N ARG A 26 10.04 -10.23 1.28
CA ARG A 26 9.84 -8.88 1.86
C ARG A 26 8.51 -8.24 1.47
N VAL A 27 7.82 -8.74 0.43
CA VAL A 27 6.68 -8.01 -0.19
C VAL A 27 5.39 -8.26 0.57
N ASP A 28 5.13 -9.51 0.97
CA ASP A 28 4.00 -9.89 1.83
C ASP A 28 4.42 -10.12 3.30
N PHE A 29 5.62 -9.67 3.69
CA PHE A 29 6.25 -9.92 5.00
C PHE A 29 5.31 -9.69 6.20
N TRP A 30 4.69 -8.52 6.31
CA TRP A 30 3.77 -8.18 7.40
C TRP A 30 2.42 -8.89 7.30
N ARG A 31 2.06 -9.54 6.19
CA ARG A 31 0.85 -10.38 6.12
C ARG A 31 1.00 -11.69 6.87
N THR A 32 2.23 -12.15 7.09
CA THR A 32 2.49 -13.41 7.80
C THR A 32 2.01 -13.39 9.27
N SER A 33 1.72 -12.19 9.80
CA SER A 33 1.19 -11.95 11.13
C SER A 33 -0.29 -11.53 11.18
N GLU A 34 -0.99 -11.41 10.04
CA GLU A 34 -2.41 -10.97 9.88
C GLU A 34 -3.44 -11.82 10.67
N SER A 35 -3.00 -12.88 11.35
CA SER A 35 -3.81 -13.69 12.28
C SER A 35 -2.97 -14.30 13.42
N ALA A 36 -1.96 -13.57 13.91
CA ALA A 36 -1.14 -14.00 15.04
C ALA A 36 -1.95 -14.05 16.36
N PRO A 37 -1.84 -15.13 17.16
CA PRO A 37 -2.46 -15.22 18.48
C PRO A 37 -2.01 -14.14 19.49
N ASP A 38 -2.88 -13.79 20.44
CA ASP A 38 -2.63 -12.74 21.45
C ASP A 38 -1.32 -12.93 22.25
N ASP A 39 -0.98 -14.16 22.63
CA ASP A 39 0.25 -14.48 23.37
C ASP A 39 1.52 -14.39 22.50
N ILE A 40 1.35 -14.47 21.17
CA ILE A 40 2.40 -14.26 20.18
C ILE A 40 2.58 -12.75 19.94
N VAL A 41 1.50 -11.97 19.97
CA VAL A 41 1.52 -10.49 19.94
C VAL A 41 2.24 -9.93 21.17
N ASP A 42 1.91 -10.41 22.37
CA ASP A 42 2.56 -9.99 23.62
C ASP A 42 4.07 -10.25 23.58
N ARG A 43 4.48 -11.50 23.29
CA ARG A 43 5.90 -11.88 23.18
C ARG A 43 6.67 -11.10 22.13
N LEU A 44 6.01 -10.68 21.04
CA LEU A 44 6.63 -9.82 20.03
C LEU A 44 6.83 -8.39 20.55
N ALA A 45 5.84 -7.82 21.23
CA ALA A 45 5.92 -6.49 21.82
C ALA A 45 6.98 -6.41 22.93
N GLU A 46 7.08 -7.43 23.78
CA GLU A 46 8.14 -7.56 24.80
C GLU A 46 9.54 -7.55 24.16
N ARG A 47 9.74 -8.27 23.04
CA ARG A 47 11.01 -8.26 22.29
C ARG A 47 11.35 -6.89 21.71
N ILE A 48 10.36 -6.13 21.24
CA ILE A 48 10.57 -4.76 20.74
C ILE A 48 10.87 -3.80 21.90
N ALA A 49 10.24 -3.96 23.06
CA ALA A 49 10.54 -3.16 24.25
C ALA A 49 11.97 -3.42 24.78
N ALA A 50 12.46 -4.67 24.68
CA ALA A 50 13.81 -5.06 25.09
C ALA A 50 14.89 -4.69 24.06
N SER A 51 14.53 -4.58 22.77
CA SER A 51 15.45 -4.24 21.66
C SER A 51 14.71 -3.38 20.61
N PRO A 52 14.49 -2.08 20.89
CA PRO A 52 13.80 -1.18 19.98
C PRO A 52 14.69 -0.78 18.79
N PRO A 53 14.13 -0.55 17.59
CA PRO A 53 14.90 -0.10 16.43
C PRO A 53 15.52 1.28 16.67
N ALA A 54 16.79 1.44 16.27
CA ALA A 54 17.58 2.66 16.48
C ALA A 54 17.45 3.71 15.36
N GLU A 55 16.96 3.32 14.17
CA GLU A 55 16.79 4.21 13.02
C GLU A 55 15.56 3.83 12.16
N VAL A 56 14.98 4.81 11.47
CA VAL A 56 13.87 4.58 10.53
C VAL A 56 14.42 4.07 9.19
N ARG A 57 14.35 2.76 8.98
CA ARG A 57 14.89 2.11 7.77
C ARG A 57 14.12 2.49 6.49
N ARG A 58 14.86 2.95 5.48
CA ARG A 58 14.35 3.11 4.10
C ARG A 58 14.23 1.75 3.41
N TYR A 59 13.24 1.65 2.50
CA TYR A 59 12.78 0.39 1.88
C TYR A 59 13.89 -0.46 1.22
N ASP A 60 14.83 0.16 0.52
CA ASP A 60 15.88 -0.53 -0.25
C ASP A 60 16.94 -1.23 0.61
N THR A 61 17.11 -0.77 1.85
CA THR A 61 17.98 -1.41 2.84
C THR A 61 17.29 -2.68 3.35
N PRO A 62 18.01 -3.80 3.53
CA PRO A 62 17.48 -4.95 4.27
C PRO A 62 16.98 -4.52 5.66
N ALA A 63 15.88 -5.12 6.12
CA ALA A 63 15.45 -4.96 7.49
C ALA A 63 16.46 -5.68 8.41
N ASP A 64 16.84 -5.05 9.52
CA ASP A 64 17.37 -5.77 10.67
C ASP A 64 16.22 -6.41 11.45
N LEU A 65 16.56 -7.21 12.45
CA LEU A 65 15.58 -7.92 13.28
C LEU A 65 14.67 -6.95 14.02
N ASP A 66 15.20 -5.82 14.51
CA ASP A 66 14.46 -4.87 15.34
C ASP A 66 13.39 -4.12 14.51
N SER A 67 13.75 -3.63 13.31
CA SER A 67 12.77 -3.08 12.36
C SER A 67 11.75 -4.15 11.93
N ALA A 68 12.21 -5.37 11.66
CA ALA A 68 11.37 -6.47 11.20
C ALA A 68 10.33 -6.90 12.26
N ARG A 69 10.67 -6.85 13.56
CA ARG A 69 9.70 -7.11 14.64
C ARG A 69 8.57 -6.07 14.65
N VAL A 70 8.88 -4.78 14.43
CA VAL A 70 7.87 -3.71 14.38
C VAL A 70 6.95 -3.85 13.16
N ASP A 71 7.49 -4.14 11.98
CA ASP A 71 6.68 -4.41 10.77
C ASP A 71 5.76 -5.64 10.95
N LEU A 72 6.20 -6.68 11.67
CA LEU A 72 5.37 -7.83 12.03
C LEU A 72 4.26 -7.47 13.01
N LEU A 73 4.54 -6.67 14.05
CA LEU A 73 3.53 -6.25 15.02
C LEU A 73 2.46 -5.36 14.37
N LEU A 74 2.89 -4.41 13.53
CA LEU A 74 2.00 -3.65 12.66
C LEU A 74 1.16 -4.58 11.78
N GLY A 75 1.75 -5.66 11.25
CA GLY A 75 1.08 -6.67 10.42
C GLY A 75 -0.15 -7.35 11.03
N VAL A 76 -0.24 -7.47 12.35
CA VAL A 76 -1.32 -8.19 13.05
C VAL A 76 -2.69 -7.51 12.94
N ASP A 77 -2.70 -6.18 12.96
CA ASP A 77 -3.90 -5.34 12.84
C ASP A 77 -5.05 -5.61 13.86
N THR A 78 -4.75 -6.20 15.02
CA THR A 78 -5.70 -6.36 16.16
C THR A 78 -5.61 -5.17 17.13
N ASP A 79 -6.65 -4.97 17.94
CA ASP A 79 -6.67 -3.88 18.93
C ASP A 79 -5.60 -4.08 20.02
N ARG A 80 -5.33 -5.34 20.43
CA ARG A 80 -4.20 -5.69 21.30
C ARG A 80 -2.85 -5.30 20.70
N ALA A 81 -2.67 -5.45 19.38
CA ALA A 81 -1.46 -4.98 18.71
C ALA A 81 -1.36 -3.44 18.74
N LEU A 82 -2.48 -2.70 18.61
CA LEU A 82 -2.50 -1.24 18.77
C LEU A 82 -2.17 -0.80 20.20
N ASP A 83 -2.65 -1.48 21.24
CA ASP A 83 -2.31 -1.17 22.63
C ASP A 83 -0.79 -1.30 22.89
N HIS A 84 -0.16 -2.31 22.30
CA HIS A 84 1.31 -2.46 22.34
C HIS A 84 2.02 -1.40 21.50
N LEU A 85 1.58 -1.14 20.27
CA LEU A 85 2.16 -0.11 19.40
C LEU A 85 2.04 1.29 20.01
N THR A 86 0.96 1.59 20.74
CA THR A 86 0.79 2.83 21.50
C THR A 86 1.95 3.02 22.47
N ARG A 87 2.18 2.05 23.36
CA ARG A 87 3.26 2.09 24.36
C ARG A 87 4.65 2.17 23.71
N LEU A 88 4.88 1.39 22.65
CA LEU A 88 6.17 1.31 21.98
C LEU A 88 6.51 2.59 21.19
N ALA A 89 5.51 3.22 20.55
CA ALA A 89 5.67 4.49 19.85
C ALA A 89 5.83 5.69 20.80
N GLN A 90 5.12 5.70 21.93
CA GLN A 90 5.31 6.70 22.98
C GLN A 90 6.71 6.60 23.62
N ALA A 91 7.27 5.38 23.71
CA ALA A 91 8.62 5.15 24.21
C ALA A 91 9.74 5.33 23.15
N SER A 92 9.42 5.32 21.85
CA SER A 92 10.39 5.44 20.76
C SER A 92 9.83 6.17 19.53
N ALA A 93 10.41 7.33 19.23
CA ALA A 93 10.11 8.10 18.02
C ALA A 93 10.31 7.28 16.74
N VAL A 94 11.30 6.39 16.69
CA VAL A 94 11.54 5.49 15.54
C VAL A 94 10.35 4.54 15.33
N VAL A 95 9.77 4.01 16.42
CA VAL A 95 8.58 3.16 16.32
C VAL A 95 7.36 3.98 15.92
N ASN A 96 7.23 5.23 16.38
CA ASN A 96 6.15 6.13 15.95
C ASN A 96 6.23 6.45 14.45
N ASP A 97 7.41 6.79 13.94
CA ASP A 97 7.65 7.04 12.52
C ASP A 97 7.34 5.80 11.66
N MET A 98 7.70 4.60 12.14
CA MET A 98 7.34 3.33 11.49
C MET A 98 5.83 3.07 11.51
N CYS A 99 5.12 3.38 12.60
CA CYS A 99 3.66 3.33 12.66
C CYS A 99 3.05 4.27 11.61
N GLY A 100 3.49 5.53 11.59
CA GLY A 100 3.04 6.56 10.66
C GLY A 100 3.21 6.13 9.20
N ALA A 101 4.38 5.59 8.85
CA ALA A 101 4.68 5.06 7.52
C ALA A 101 3.77 3.88 7.08
N ARG A 102 3.16 3.16 8.02
CA ARG A 102 2.21 2.06 7.74
C ARG A 102 0.73 2.43 7.92
N GLY A 103 0.43 3.70 8.21
CA GLY A 103 -0.95 4.18 8.39
C GLY A 103 -1.55 3.90 9.77
N VAL A 104 -0.69 3.80 10.79
CA VAL A 104 -1.08 3.84 12.21
C VAL A 104 -0.59 5.16 12.79
N TRP A 105 -1.48 6.00 13.28
CA TRP A 105 -1.12 7.28 13.90
C TRP A 105 -1.13 7.13 15.41
N VAL A 106 -0.03 7.47 16.09
CA VAL A 106 0.02 7.51 17.56
C VAL A 106 0.10 8.98 18.01
N PRO A 107 -0.98 9.55 18.56
CA PRO A 107 -0.93 10.86 19.20
C PRO A 107 -0.12 10.76 20.50
N ALA A 108 0.51 11.87 20.91
CA ALA A 108 1.38 11.89 22.10
C ALA A 108 0.67 11.33 23.36
N ASP A 109 -0.53 11.82 23.65
CA ASP A 109 -1.29 11.52 24.87
C ASP A 109 -2.53 10.64 24.61
N GLY A 110 -2.48 9.71 23.65
CA GLY A 110 -3.64 8.87 23.30
C GLY A 110 -3.31 7.55 22.58
N PRO A 111 -4.33 6.72 22.31
CA PRO A 111 -4.17 5.41 21.69
C PRO A 111 -3.82 5.48 20.21
N ALA A 112 -3.13 4.46 19.71
CA ALA A 112 -2.82 4.29 18.30
C ALA A 112 -4.09 4.11 17.43
N GLU A 113 -4.28 4.97 16.43
CA GLU A 113 -5.39 4.93 15.48
C GLU A 113 -5.00 4.28 14.14
N ARG A 114 -5.80 3.32 13.65
CA ARG A 114 -5.76 2.90 12.24
C ARG A 114 -6.27 4.04 11.37
N ARG A 115 -5.48 4.45 10.38
CA ARG A 115 -5.86 5.48 9.40
C ARG A 115 -6.50 4.86 8.15
N TYR A 116 -7.31 3.83 8.36
CA TYR A 116 -8.07 3.09 7.37
C TYR A 116 -9.14 2.24 8.07
N VAL A 117 -10.19 1.82 7.36
CA VAL A 117 -11.17 0.87 7.90
C VAL A 117 -10.63 -0.54 7.73
N SER A 118 -10.44 -1.29 8.82
CA SER A 118 -9.79 -2.61 8.79
C SER A 118 -10.50 -3.65 7.92
N GLN A 119 -11.84 -3.67 7.93
CA GLN A 119 -12.64 -4.60 7.11
C GLN A 119 -12.82 -4.07 5.67
N PRO A 120 -12.19 -4.68 4.64
CA PRO A 120 -12.36 -4.25 3.25
C PRO A 120 -13.71 -4.66 2.67
N ARG A 121 -14.19 -3.90 1.68
CA ARG A 121 -15.31 -4.25 0.81
C ARG A 121 -14.84 -4.22 -0.64
N THR A 122 -15.04 -5.29 -1.39
CA THR A 122 -14.67 -5.34 -2.81
C THR A 122 -15.70 -4.56 -3.64
N ILE A 123 -15.24 -3.79 -4.62
CA ILE A 123 -16.06 -3.12 -5.63
C ILE A 123 -16.06 -4.03 -6.86
N VAL A 124 -17.24 -4.43 -7.32
CA VAL A 124 -17.36 -5.33 -8.48
C VAL A 124 -18.45 -4.86 -9.46
N THR A 125 -18.33 -5.26 -10.73
CA THR A 125 -19.39 -5.04 -11.74
C THR A 125 -20.71 -5.71 -11.30
N ALA A 126 -21.86 -5.20 -11.74
CA ALA A 126 -23.15 -5.64 -11.21
C ALA A 126 -24.37 -5.36 -12.12
N ARG A 127 -25.36 -6.27 -12.12
CA ARG A 127 -26.66 -6.01 -12.77
C ARG A 127 -27.46 -4.87 -12.09
N LYS A 128 -27.34 -4.76 -10.77
CA LYS A 128 -27.94 -3.70 -9.92
C LYS A 128 -26.83 -2.97 -9.19
N ALA A 129 -26.76 -1.65 -9.34
CA ALA A 129 -25.76 -0.81 -8.71
C ALA A 129 -26.09 -0.49 -7.23
N ASP A 130 -25.06 -0.13 -6.47
CA ASP A 130 -25.18 0.57 -5.19
C ASP A 130 -25.28 2.09 -5.46
N PRO A 131 -26.33 2.80 -5.02
CA PRO A 131 -26.53 4.23 -5.34
C PRO A 131 -25.49 5.15 -4.68
N ARG A 132 -24.57 4.61 -3.86
CA ARG A 132 -23.43 5.33 -3.27
C ARG A 132 -22.15 5.19 -4.09
N LEU A 133 -22.19 4.52 -5.23
CA LEU A 133 -21.10 4.45 -6.21
C LEU A 133 -21.61 4.97 -7.55
N ALA A 134 -20.90 5.94 -8.13
CA ALA A 134 -21.17 6.42 -9.49
C ALA A 134 -19.91 6.25 -10.36
N ALA A 135 -20.04 5.61 -11.51
CA ALA A 135 -18.94 5.45 -12.47
C ALA A 135 -19.02 6.51 -13.57
N PHE A 136 -17.86 6.90 -14.11
CA PHE A 136 -17.73 7.88 -15.19
C PHE A 136 -18.54 9.15 -14.96
N VAL A 137 -18.26 9.81 -13.84
CA VAL A 137 -18.92 11.06 -13.46
C VAL A 137 -18.30 12.22 -14.25
N ASP A 138 -19.13 13.15 -14.73
CA ASP A 138 -18.66 14.40 -15.32
C ASP A 138 -17.85 15.19 -14.28
N ALA A 139 -16.58 15.46 -14.59
CA ALA A 139 -15.67 16.22 -13.74
C ALA A 139 -16.20 17.62 -13.40
N GLY A 140 -17.01 18.24 -14.27
CA GLY A 140 -17.67 19.53 -14.00
C GLY A 140 -18.72 19.49 -12.88
N THR A 141 -19.18 18.29 -12.48
CA THR A 141 -20.04 18.10 -11.29
C THR A 141 -19.25 17.92 -9.99
N VAL A 142 -17.93 17.72 -10.09
CA VAL A 142 -17.02 17.41 -8.97
C VAL A 142 -16.05 18.56 -8.69
N PHE A 143 -15.60 19.28 -9.72
CA PHE A 143 -14.56 20.31 -9.67
C PHE A 143 -15.02 21.65 -10.28
N GLU A 144 -14.55 22.77 -9.73
CA GLU A 144 -14.78 24.13 -10.24
C GLU A 144 -14.04 24.41 -11.57
N ASP A 145 -12.90 23.74 -11.81
CA ASP A 145 -12.31 23.58 -13.15
C ASP A 145 -12.13 22.08 -13.42
N PRO A 146 -12.81 21.50 -14.44
CA PRO A 146 -12.74 20.07 -14.71
C PRO A 146 -11.41 19.59 -15.30
N ARG A 147 -10.45 20.47 -15.61
CA ARG A 147 -9.18 20.13 -16.30
C ARG A 147 -7.98 19.92 -15.37
N GLY A 148 -8.13 20.17 -14.07
CA GLY A 148 -7.06 19.97 -13.09
C GLY A 148 -5.79 20.79 -13.38
N LEU A 149 -4.68 20.10 -13.62
CA LEU A 149 -3.29 20.60 -13.52
C LEU A 149 -2.85 21.62 -14.58
N GLY A 150 -3.75 22.09 -15.44
CA GLY A 150 -3.42 22.93 -16.61
C GLY A 150 -3.40 22.17 -17.93
N CYS A 151 -3.92 20.94 -17.97
CA CYS A 151 -4.16 20.23 -19.23
C CYS A 151 -5.22 20.98 -20.07
N ALA A 152 -5.12 20.89 -21.40
CA ALA A 152 -6.19 21.32 -22.29
C ALA A 152 -7.46 20.45 -22.17
N LEU A 153 -7.32 19.18 -21.76
CA LEU A 153 -8.41 18.20 -21.65
C LEU A 153 -9.03 18.16 -20.24
N PRO A 154 -10.33 17.83 -20.14
CA PRO A 154 -10.95 17.47 -18.87
C PRO A 154 -10.29 16.23 -18.23
N LEU A 155 -10.34 16.18 -16.91
CA LEU A 155 -10.11 14.98 -16.12
C LEU A 155 -11.26 13.99 -16.32
N THR A 156 -10.96 12.70 -16.28
CA THR A 156 -11.97 11.64 -16.16
C THR A 156 -12.15 11.31 -14.67
N VAL A 157 -13.40 11.18 -14.21
CA VAL A 157 -13.70 10.65 -12.86
C VAL A 157 -14.26 9.23 -13.01
N PRO A 158 -13.40 8.19 -13.15
CA PRO A 158 -13.83 6.80 -13.32
C PRO A 158 -14.77 6.33 -12.20
N LEU A 159 -14.54 6.77 -10.95
CA LEU A 159 -15.37 6.39 -9.80
C LEU A 159 -15.52 7.54 -8.81
N LEU A 160 -16.75 7.89 -8.46
CA LEU A 160 -17.08 8.68 -7.28
C LEU A 160 -17.61 7.78 -6.17
N VAL A 161 -16.93 7.77 -5.02
CA VAL A 161 -17.36 7.10 -3.80
C VAL A 161 -18.18 8.06 -2.94
N GLY A 162 -19.47 7.78 -2.80
CA GLY A 162 -20.41 8.61 -2.04
C GLY A 162 -20.13 8.64 -0.54
N ASP A 163 -20.48 9.75 0.10
CA ASP A 163 -20.10 10.08 1.47
C ASP A 163 -20.37 9.00 2.52
N ALA A 164 -21.52 8.33 2.44
CA ALA A 164 -21.93 7.27 3.36
C ALA A 164 -21.05 6.01 3.31
N LEU A 165 -20.10 5.92 2.37
CA LEU A 165 -19.10 4.87 2.27
C LEU A 165 -17.71 5.28 2.80
N LEU A 166 -17.48 6.57 3.07
CA LEU A 166 -16.22 7.06 3.60
C LEU A 166 -16.06 6.74 5.10
N PRO A 167 -14.82 6.57 5.60
CA PRO A 167 -14.54 6.50 7.04
C PRO A 167 -15.10 7.74 7.75
N ALA A 168 -15.70 7.56 8.93
CA ALA A 168 -16.51 8.60 9.57
C ALA A 168 -15.75 9.91 9.81
N ALA A 169 -14.46 9.84 10.13
CA ALA A 169 -13.59 11.00 10.36
C ALA A 169 -13.37 11.88 9.12
N VAL A 170 -13.55 11.35 7.90
CA VAL A 170 -13.22 12.04 6.63
C VAL A 170 -14.40 12.22 5.69
N ARG A 171 -15.63 12.23 6.22
CA ARG A 171 -16.81 12.57 5.44
C ARG A 171 -16.79 14.03 4.94
N GLY A 172 -17.49 14.29 3.85
CA GLY A 172 -17.64 15.58 3.20
C GLY A 172 -17.73 15.48 1.68
N GLY A 173 -18.90 15.19 1.12
CA GLY A 173 -19.17 15.29 -0.32
C GLY A 173 -18.64 14.14 -1.19
N GLY A 174 -18.19 13.03 -0.59
CA GLY A 174 -17.63 11.90 -1.32
C GLY A 174 -16.16 12.07 -1.73
N HIS A 175 -15.58 11.01 -2.28
CA HIS A 175 -14.18 10.96 -2.74
C HIS A 175 -14.15 10.49 -4.21
N PRO A 176 -13.76 11.35 -5.16
CA PRO A 176 -13.52 10.93 -6.54
C PRO A 176 -12.18 10.21 -6.64
N PHE A 177 -12.12 9.17 -7.45
CA PHE A 177 -10.90 8.69 -8.08
C PHE A 177 -10.82 9.38 -9.44
N VAL A 178 -9.66 9.93 -9.78
CA VAL A 178 -9.48 10.85 -10.92
C VAL A 178 -8.39 10.31 -11.84
N MET A 179 -8.50 10.53 -13.15
CA MET A 179 -7.49 10.21 -14.15
C MET A 179 -7.34 11.37 -15.13
N SER A 180 -6.11 11.68 -15.54
CA SER A 180 -5.85 12.44 -16.76
C SER A 180 -6.25 11.62 -18.01
N SER A 181 -6.55 12.35 -19.09
CA SER A 181 -6.73 11.80 -20.45
C SER A 181 -5.66 12.32 -21.43
N CYS A 182 -4.72 13.16 -20.99
CA CYS A 182 -3.51 13.51 -21.75
C CYS A 182 -2.37 12.57 -21.35
N SER A 183 -1.73 11.92 -22.32
CA SER A 183 -0.59 10.99 -22.09
C SER A 183 0.66 11.69 -21.55
N GLU A 184 0.91 12.95 -21.95
CA GLU A 184 1.99 13.77 -21.41
C GLU A 184 1.72 14.14 -19.94
N CYS A 185 0.47 14.48 -19.61
CA CYS A 185 0.07 14.64 -18.21
C CYS A 185 0.20 13.33 -17.45
N ASP A 186 -0.25 12.18 -17.99
CA ASP A 186 -0.07 10.85 -17.36
C ASP A 186 1.41 10.50 -17.09
N ALA A 187 2.33 10.98 -17.93
CA ALA A 187 3.77 10.81 -17.73
C ALA A 187 4.33 11.76 -16.65
N ASP A 188 3.92 13.04 -16.68
CA ASP A 188 4.20 13.99 -15.59
C ASP A 188 3.56 13.53 -14.26
N GLU A 189 2.44 12.81 -14.34
CA GLU A 189 1.72 12.24 -13.20
C GLU A 189 2.54 11.11 -12.54
N ASP A 190 3.00 10.14 -13.34
CA ASP A 190 3.84 9.05 -12.85
C ASP A 190 5.25 9.54 -12.38
N LEU A 191 5.65 10.77 -12.76
CA LEU A 191 6.86 11.44 -12.28
C LEU A 191 6.66 12.26 -10.98
N ARG A 192 5.51 12.91 -10.78
CA ARG A 192 5.20 13.71 -9.57
C ARG A 192 4.74 12.84 -8.40
N GLY A 193 4.09 11.70 -8.67
CA GLY A 193 3.81 10.65 -7.69
C GLY A 193 2.58 10.83 -6.79
N ASP A 194 2.19 12.07 -6.45
CA ASP A 194 1.03 12.39 -5.59
C ASP A 194 0.18 13.52 -6.18
N TYR A 195 -1.12 13.29 -6.45
CA TYR A 195 -2.11 14.38 -6.59
C TYR A 195 -2.65 14.80 -5.25
N GLY A 196 -3.13 16.03 -5.17
CA GLY A 196 -4.19 16.35 -4.23
C GLY A 196 -5.08 17.52 -4.60
N TRP A 197 -6.27 17.47 -4.02
CA TRP A 197 -7.35 18.41 -4.25
C TRP A 197 -8.18 18.58 -2.97
N ARG A 198 -8.80 19.73 -2.79
CA ARG A 198 -9.90 19.94 -1.83
C ARG A 198 -11.22 19.68 -2.54
N LEU A 199 -12.30 19.64 -1.76
CA LEU A 199 -13.66 19.65 -2.32
C LEU A 199 -13.78 20.79 -3.35
N ARG A 200 -14.10 20.44 -4.60
CA ARG A 200 -14.18 21.31 -5.79
C ARG A 200 -12.89 21.91 -6.37
N ARG A 201 -11.70 21.73 -5.78
CA ARG A 201 -10.47 22.43 -6.27
C ARG A 201 -9.24 21.54 -6.27
N PHE A 202 -8.57 21.42 -7.40
CA PHE A 202 -7.16 21.00 -7.41
C PHE A 202 -6.29 22.07 -6.75
N ASP A 203 -5.37 21.65 -5.88
CA ASP A 203 -4.49 22.56 -5.11
C ASP A 203 -3.14 22.84 -5.82
N GLU A 204 -2.85 22.13 -6.92
CA GLU A 204 -1.61 22.31 -7.73
C GLU A 204 -1.63 23.56 -8.62
N GLN A 205 -0.45 24.15 -8.85
CA GLN A 205 -0.30 25.31 -9.72
C GLN A 205 -0.30 24.91 -11.20
N ARG A 206 -1.17 25.57 -11.98
CA ARG A 206 -1.32 25.41 -13.43
C ARG A 206 -0.02 25.75 -14.17
N ALA A 207 0.60 24.73 -14.76
CA ALA A 207 1.60 24.89 -15.81
C ALA A 207 0.92 24.62 -17.16
N GLU A 208 0.98 25.57 -18.09
CA GLU A 208 0.39 25.42 -19.43
C GLU A 208 1.37 24.66 -20.33
N SER A 209 1.32 23.32 -20.27
CA SER A 209 2.29 22.43 -20.93
C SER A 209 1.69 21.43 -21.93
N CYS A 210 0.67 20.64 -21.56
CA CYS A 210 0.04 19.68 -22.49
C CYS A 210 -0.94 20.38 -23.44
N PRO A 211 -0.73 20.36 -24.78
CA PRO A 211 -1.64 20.94 -25.77
C PRO A 211 -2.94 20.12 -25.95
N GLY A 212 -2.97 18.89 -25.42
CA GLY A 212 -4.09 17.96 -25.54
C GLY A 212 -4.06 17.12 -26.81
N TYR A 213 -4.90 16.08 -26.82
CA TYR A 213 -5.18 15.22 -27.97
C TYR A 213 -6.69 15.21 -28.25
N ALA A 214 -7.12 14.54 -29.32
CA ALA A 214 -8.54 14.36 -29.58
C ALA A 214 -9.20 13.54 -28.44
N PRO A 215 -10.38 13.93 -27.93
CA PRO A 215 -11.11 13.13 -26.95
C PRO A 215 -11.84 11.99 -27.67
N ASP A 216 -11.20 10.81 -27.73
CA ASP A 216 -11.80 9.58 -28.23
C ASP A 216 -12.88 9.03 -27.25
N GLU A 217 -13.61 8.00 -27.68
CA GLU A 217 -14.96 7.66 -27.21
C GLU A 217 -15.18 7.61 -25.68
N ALA A 218 -16.29 8.19 -25.23
CA ALA A 218 -16.71 8.13 -23.83
C ALA A 218 -17.05 6.69 -23.42
N PRO A 219 -16.42 6.12 -22.37
CA PRO A 219 -16.59 4.73 -21.98
C PRO A 219 -17.99 4.42 -21.43
N GLU A 220 -18.46 3.17 -21.64
CA GLU A 220 -19.81 2.76 -21.23
C GLU A 220 -20.04 2.84 -19.70
N PRO A 221 -21.15 3.44 -19.23
CA PRO A 221 -21.46 3.58 -17.79
C PRO A 221 -21.54 2.25 -17.01
N LEU A 222 -20.44 1.89 -16.35
CA LEU A 222 -20.36 0.70 -15.49
C LEU A 222 -21.31 0.77 -14.29
N ARG A 223 -22.04 -0.32 -14.07
CA ARG A 223 -22.83 -0.53 -12.84
C ARG A 223 -22.01 -1.28 -11.81
N LEU A 224 -21.84 -0.68 -10.64
CA LEU A 224 -20.96 -1.19 -9.58
C LEU A 224 -21.75 -1.52 -8.31
N ARG A 225 -21.38 -2.62 -7.63
CA ARG A 225 -21.85 -2.95 -6.27
C ARG A 225 -20.68 -3.09 -5.31
N LEU A 226 -20.98 -2.97 -4.01
CA LEU A 226 -20.12 -3.51 -2.97
C LEU A 226 -20.41 -5.00 -2.75
N ALA A 227 -19.36 -5.77 -2.54
CA ALA A 227 -19.41 -7.20 -2.21
C ALA A 227 -18.56 -7.50 -0.96
N PRO A 228 -18.91 -8.55 -0.19
CA PRO A 228 -18.02 -9.09 0.84
C PRO A 228 -16.66 -9.47 0.24
N ALA A 229 -15.58 -9.29 1.00
CA ALA A 229 -14.24 -9.64 0.55
C ALA A 229 -14.18 -11.13 0.13
N GLY A 230 -13.69 -11.38 -1.09
CA GLY A 230 -13.60 -12.72 -1.68
C GLY A 230 -14.82 -13.18 -2.49
N GLU A 231 -15.96 -12.48 -2.48
CA GLU A 231 -17.15 -12.87 -3.28
C GLU A 231 -17.01 -12.54 -4.77
N ARG A 232 -16.23 -13.36 -5.50
CA ARG A 232 -16.07 -13.28 -6.96
C ARG A 232 -17.25 -13.90 -7.70
N ARG A 233 -18.24 -13.07 -8.04
CA ARG A 233 -19.34 -13.39 -8.96
C ARG A 233 -19.37 -12.51 -10.23
N TRP A 234 -18.51 -11.51 -10.26
CA TRP A 234 -18.40 -10.43 -11.24
C TRP A 234 -16.96 -9.90 -11.19
N ASP A 235 -16.61 -9.01 -12.12
CA ASP A 235 -15.25 -8.49 -12.30
C ASP A 235 -14.85 -7.57 -11.14
N ASP A 236 -13.58 -7.61 -10.75
CA ASP A 236 -13.04 -7.02 -9.53
C ASP A 236 -12.39 -5.66 -9.85
N VAL A 237 -13.15 -4.60 -9.57
CA VAL A 237 -12.89 -3.22 -10.01
C VAL A 237 -12.07 -2.43 -8.98
N GLY A 238 -12.07 -2.89 -7.71
CA GLY A 238 -11.34 -2.24 -6.63
C GLY A 238 -11.78 -2.69 -5.24
N ARG A 239 -11.41 -1.92 -4.21
CA ARG A 239 -11.95 -2.08 -2.86
C ARG A 239 -12.04 -0.75 -2.11
N LEU A 240 -12.93 -0.69 -1.13
CA LEU A 240 -12.94 0.33 -0.09
C LEU A 240 -12.39 -0.26 1.21
N GLY A 241 -11.56 0.49 1.93
CA GLY A 241 -10.90 0.03 3.14
C GLY A 241 -9.99 -1.19 2.96
N GLY A 242 -9.72 -1.88 4.07
CA GLY A 242 -8.55 -2.73 4.27
C GLY A 242 -7.26 -1.92 4.35
N ARG A 243 -6.17 -2.53 4.81
CA ARG A 243 -4.84 -1.92 4.67
C ARG A 243 -4.44 -1.95 3.19
N PRO A 244 -3.97 -0.83 2.59
CA PRO A 244 -3.66 -0.78 1.15
C PRO A 244 -2.49 -1.70 0.77
N GLU A 245 -2.48 -2.19 -0.47
CA GLU A 245 -1.30 -2.90 -1.03
C GLU A 245 -0.12 -1.95 -1.29
N TRP A 246 -0.43 -0.66 -1.51
CA TRP A 246 0.51 0.43 -1.70
C TRP A 246 1.54 0.59 -0.57
N SER A 247 1.17 0.32 0.69
CA SER A 247 2.10 0.39 1.84
C SER A 247 3.20 -0.69 1.83
N ARG A 248 3.12 -1.67 0.91
CA ARG A 248 4.16 -2.66 0.63
C ARG A 248 5.20 -2.17 -0.38
N ALA A 249 4.93 -1.07 -1.09
CA ALA A 249 5.73 -0.63 -2.22
C ALA A 249 6.13 0.86 -2.17
N HIS A 250 5.63 1.64 -1.23
CA HIS A 250 5.93 3.07 -1.06
C HIS A 250 6.45 3.35 0.36
N PRO A 251 7.33 4.36 0.55
CA PRO A 251 8.11 4.51 1.79
C PRO A 251 7.37 5.24 2.92
N HIS A 252 6.42 6.12 2.62
CA HIS A 252 5.77 7.00 3.59
C HIS A 252 4.28 7.12 3.26
N TRP A 253 3.41 6.94 4.25
CA TRP A 253 1.96 7.14 4.12
C TRP A 253 1.62 8.63 3.90
N PRO A 254 0.62 9.00 3.07
CA PRO A 254 0.43 10.40 2.69
C PRO A 254 0.01 11.23 3.90
N GLY A 255 0.71 12.34 4.13
CA GLY A 255 0.53 13.19 5.31
C GLY A 255 -0.27 14.46 5.00
N CYS A 256 -1.17 14.86 5.90
CA CYS A 256 -1.85 16.14 5.83
C CYS A 256 -2.21 16.64 7.25
N CYS A 257 -2.15 17.95 7.49
CA CYS A 257 -2.39 18.55 8.80
C CYS A 257 -1.58 17.92 9.95
N GLY A 258 -0.33 17.50 9.67
CA GLY A 258 0.57 16.91 10.68
C GLY A 258 0.30 15.45 11.05
N ARG A 259 -0.57 14.74 10.33
CA ARG A 259 -0.90 13.33 10.58
C ARG A 259 -1.07 12.52 9.28
N PRO A 260 -0.99 11.18 9.31
CA PRO A 260 -1.28 10.35 8.15
C PRO A 260 -2.76 10.48 7.75
N MET A 261 -3.04 10.60 6.45
CA MET A 261 -4.38 10.68 5.88
C MET A 261 -5.13 9.34 6.02
N TRP A 262 -6.45 9.35 5.96
CA TRP A 262 -7.23 8.11 5.90
C TRP A 262 -7.18 7.50 4.49
N PHE A 263 -6.81 6.22 4.38
CA PHE A 263 -7.02 5.46 3.15
C PHE A 263 -8.51 5.15 2.96
N VAL A 264 -9.04 5.52 1.80
CA VAL A 264 -10.44 5.35 1.38
C VAL A 264 -10.63 4.03 0.65
N GLY A 265 -9.74 3.74 -0.31
CA GLY A 265 -9.87 2.57 -1.19
C GLY A 265 -8.88 2.60 -2.35
N GLN A 266 -8.90 1.56 -3.18
CA GLN A 266 -8.08 1.46 -4.39
C GLN A 266 -8.94 1.00 -5.57
N VAL A 267 -8.62 1.50 -6.76
CA VAL A 267 -9.37 1.27 -8.01
C VAL A 267 -8.42 0.81 -9.11
N ARG A 268 -8.81 -0.21 -9.90
CA ARG A 268 -8.05 -0.69 -11.06
C ARG A 268 -8.41 0.13 -12.30
N THR A 269 -7.44 0.83 -12.86
CA THR A 269 -7.63 1.73 -14.02
C THR A 269 -8.00 0.99 -15.31
N GLY A 270 -7.53 -0.24 -15.49
CA GLY A 270 -7.81 -1.05 -16.68
C GLY A 270 -9.30 -1.37 -16.89
N GLU A 271 -10.06 -1.53 -15.80
CA GLU A 271 -11.50 -1.78 -15.86
C GLU A 271 -12.29 -0.54 -16.33
N PHE A 272 -11.66 0.64 -16.36
CA PHE A 272 -12.24 1.91 -16.83
C PHE A 272 -11.62 2.38 -18.17
N GLY A 273 -10.96 1.49 -18.91
CA GLY A 273 -10.34 1.78 -20.21
C GLY A 273 -8.95 2.43 -20.15
N GLY A 274 -8.40 2.67 -18.95
CA GLY A 274 -7.07 3.26 -18.77
C GLY A 274 -5.91 2.26 -18.85
N VAL A 275 -4.68 2.79 -18.84
CA VAL A 275 -3.45 1.98 -18.71
C VAL A 275 -3.53 1.10 -17.47
N ALA A 276 -3.19 -0.18 -17.60
CA ALA A 276 -3.33 -1.17 -16.52
C ALA A 276 -2.45 -0.83 -15.30
N GLY A 277 -3.10 -0.44 -14.20
CA GLY A 277 -2.47 0.00 -12.97
C GLY A 277 -3.46 0.04 -11.79
N SER A 278 -3.17 0.84 -10.78
CA SER A 278 -4.11 1.12 -9.69
C SER A 278 -3.89 2.51 -9.09
N ILE A 279 -5.00 3.16 -8.75
CA ILE A 279 -5.06 4.43 -8.03
C ILE A 279 -5.42 4.12 -6.58
N TYR A 280 -4.76 4.78 -5.62
CA TYR A 280 -5.01 4.62 -4.19
C TYR A 280 -5.55 5.93 -3.62
N GLY A 281 -6.78 5.92 -3.12
CA GLY A 281 -7.47 7.10 -2.63
C GLY A 281 -7.20 7.35 -1.15
N PHE A 282 -6.74 8.55 -0.81
CA PHE A 282 -6.51 9.01 0.57
C PHE A 282 -7.26 10.31 0.85
N ARG A 283 -7.57 10.58 2.12
CA ARG A 283 -8.31 11.77 2.54
C ARG A 283 -7.97 12.23 3.95
N CYS A 284 -7.85 13.54 4.16
CA CYS A 284 -7.69 14.17 5.45
C CYS A 284 -9.05 14.64 5.99
N GLU A 285 -9.17 14.76 7.31
CA GLU A 285 -10.37 15.30 7.98
C GLU A 285 -10.60 16.78 7.65
N CYS A 286 -9.59 17.50 7.15
CA CYS A 286 -9.75 18.87 6.62
C CYS A 286 -10.43 18.94 5.24
N GLY A 287 -10.79 17.80 4.64
CA GLY A 287 -11.43 17.71 3.33
C GLY A 287 -10.46 17.70 2.13
N TYR A 288 -9.16 17.82 2.36
CA TYR A 288 -8.13 17.53 1.36
C TYR A 288 -8.12 16.02 1.05
N ALA A 289 -8.11 15.67 -0.22
CA ALA A 289 -7.95 14.32 -0.73
C ALA A 289 -6.69 14.25 -1.58
N ALA A 290 -6.09 13.06 -1.62
CA ALA A 290 -4.90 12.77 -2.39
C ALA A 290 -5.04 11.42 -3.07
N GLN A 291 -4.36 11.23 -4.19
CA GLN A 291 -4.18 9.91 -4.78
C GLN A 291 -2.75 9.76 -5.33
N PRO A 292 -1.93 8.87 -4.77
CA PRO A 292 -0.75 8.37 -5.45
C PRO A 292 -1.15 7.34 -6.51
N ARG A 293 -0.49 7.44 -7.67
CA ARG A 293 -0.63 6.55 -8.83
C ARG A 293 0.57 5.60 -8.88
N ARG A 294 0.41 4.40 -9.44
CA ARG A 294 1.53 3.46 -9.63
C ARG A 294 1.65 3.00 -11.08
N SER A 295 2.70 3.45 -11.76
CA SER A 295 3.05 2.97 -13.10
C SER A 295 3.32 1.45 -13.13
N PRO A 296 3.02 0.76 -14.25
CA PRO A 296 3.35 -0.65 -14.41
C PRO A 296 4.87 -0.92 -14.47
N GLU A 297 5.69 0.04 -14.89
CA GLU A 297 7.15 -0.12 -14.92
C GLU A 297 7.79 -0.20 -13.53
N GLN A 298 7.22 0.49 -12.55
CA GLN A 298 7.58 0.34 -11.13
C GLN A 298 7.18 -1.04 -10.57
N GLN A 299 6.36 -1.82 -11.27
CA GLN A 299 6.07 -3.22 -10.90
C GLN A 299 7.13 -4.17 -11.49
N THR A 300 7.45 -4.03 -12.77
CA THR A 300 8.45 -4.89 -13.44
C THR A 300 9.87 -4.67 -12.91
N THR A 301 10.33 -3.43 -12.72
CA THR A 301 11.70 -3.15 -12.22
C THR A 301 11.94 -3.69 -10.80
N GLN A 302 10.92 -3.64 -9.94
CA GLN A 302 10.96 -4.19 -8.58
C GLN A 302 11.04 -5.73 -8.59
N GLN A 303 10.27 -6.38 -9.48
CA GLN A 303 10.34 -7.84 -9.68
C GLN A 303 11.68 -8.28 -10.30
N GLN A 304 12.18 -7.59 -11.32
CA GLN A 304 13.44 -7.92 -12.01
C GLN A 304 14.66 -7.75 -11.10
N THR A 305 14.72 -6.67 -10.30
CA THR A 305 15.79 -6.46 -9.31
C THR A 305 15.81 -7.60 -8.28
N THR A 306 14.64 -8.04 -7.83
CA THR A 306 14.49 -9.18 -6.91
C THR A 306 14.97 -10.49 -7.55
N GLN A 307 14.58 -10.78 -8.79
CA GLN A 307 15.03 -11.97 -9.54
C GLN A 307 16.55 -11.96 -9.77
N ARG A 308 17.16 -10.82 -10.11
CA ARG A 308 18.62 -10.68 -10.27
C ARG A 308 19.37 -10.97 -8.97
N ARG A 309 18.94 -10.40 -7.83
CA ARG A 309 19.56 -10.66 -6.50
C ARG A 309 19.44 -12.14 -6.10
N ILE A 310 18.28 -12.78 -6.31
CA ILE A 310 18.08 -14.22 -6.07
C ILE A 310 19.04 -15.05 -6.93
N THR A 311 19.20 -14.69 -8.21
CA THR A 311 20.06 -15.41 -9.16
C THR A 311 21.54 -15.30 -8.76
N GLN A 312 22.00 -14.10 -8.40
CA GLN A 312 23.37 -13.87 -7.94
C GLN A 312 23.68 -14.64 -6.64
N ARG A 313 22.81 -14.56 -5.62
CA ARG A 313 22.98 -15.33 -4.37
C ARG A 313 23.07 -16.84 -4.63
N ARG A 314 22.25 -17.36 -5.55
CA ARG A 314 22.23 -18.78 -5.93
C ARG A 314 23.49 -19.24 -6.66
N ILE A 315 24.12 -18.36 -7.44
CA ILE A 315 25.43 -18.62 -8.05
C ILE A 315 26.48 -18.71 -6.93
N THR A 316 26.57 -17.71 -6.04
CA THR A 316 27.57 -17.72 -4.94
C THR A 316 27.42 -18.90 -3.98
N SER A 317 26.19 -19.29 -3.61
CA SER A 317 25.97 -20.45 -2.73
C SER A 317 26.39 -21.77 -3.41
N THR A 318 26.14 -21.91 -4.71
CA THR A 318 26.56 -23.08 -5.49
C THR A 318 28.07 -23.12 -5.66
N THR A 319 28.74 -21.98 -5.85
CA THR A 319 30.20 -21.90 -5.89
C THR A 319 30.85 -22.25 -4.55
N ALA A 320 30.25 -21.86 -3.42
CA ALA A 320 30.71 -22.24 -2.08
C ALA A 320 30.60 -23.76 -1.86
N GLN A 321 29.40 -24.34 -2.01
CA GLN A 321 29.19 -25.79 -1.88
C GLN A 321 30.04 -26.64 -2.83
N ARG A 322 30.48 -26.08 -3.98
CA ARG A 322 31.38 -26.76 -4.92
C ARG A 322 32.86 -26.65 -4.55
N ARG A 323 33.27 -25.72 -3.68
CA ARG A 323 34.63 -25.65 -3.11
C ARG A 323 34.80 -26.58 -1.91
N ASP A 324 33.81 -26.65 -1.03
CA ASP A 324 33.89 -27.49 0.18
C ASP A 324 33.94 -29.00 -0.13
N ARG A 325 33.46 -29.41 -1.31
CA ARG A 325 33.45 -30.80 -1.77
C ARG A 325 34.76 -31.30 -2.41
N THR A 326 35.82 -30.48 -2.49
CA THR A 326 37.05 -30.84 -3.22
C THR A 326 38.27 -31.15 -2.33
N CYS A 327 38.13 -31.23 -1.00
CA CYS A 327 39.28 -31.19 -0.08
C CYS A 327 39.35 -32.31 0.99
N TRP A 328 38.81 -33.52 0.73
CA TRP A 328 38.87 -34.66 1.67
C TRP A 328 39.17 -36.01 1.02
N SER A 329 40.42 -36.20 0.57
CA SER A 329 41.14 -37.48 0.38
C SER A 329 42.60 -37.17 0.02
N TRP A 330 43.67 -37.91 0.40
CA TRP A 330 43.82 -39.21 1.09
C TRP A 330 44.94 -39.15 2.16
N VAL A 331 44.64 -39.51 3.41
CA VAL A 331 45.57 -39.69 4.55
C VAL A 331 44.83 -40.59 5.56
N THR A 332 45.28 -41.69 6.18
CA THR A 332 46.41 -42.67 6.18
C THR A 332 45.86 -43.97 6.89
N PRO A 333 46.57 -45.08 7.23
CA PRO A 333 48.00 -45.44 7.09
C PRO A 333 48.29 -46.87 6.52
N GLY A 334 49.57 -47.21 6.40
CA GLY A 334 50.08 -48.59 6.36
C GLY A 334 51.14 -48.81 7.46
N ARG A 335 51.26 -50.04 7.95
CA ARG A 335 52.39 -50.54 8.76
C ARG A 335 53.26 -51.45 7.88
#